data_AF-A0A960ECQ8-F1
#
_entry.id   AF-A0A960ECQ8-F1
#
_cell.length_a   1.000
_cell.length_b   1.000
_cell.length_c   1.000
_cell.angle_alpha   90.00
_cell.angle_beta   90.00
_cell.angle_gamma   90.00
#
_symmetry.space_group_name_H-M   'P 1'
#
loop_
_entity.id
_entity.type
_entity.pdbx_description
1 polymer ?
#
loop_
_entity_poly.entity_id
_entity_poly.type
_entity_poly.pdbx_seq_one_letter_code
_entity_poly.pdbx_strand_id
1 'polypeptide(L)'
;STRGRSITSLQAVYVPADDYTDPAPFTTFTHLDATTELSRQVASLGIYPAVDPLASTSTILSPEIVGEHHYNIARGVQETLQRYKELQDIIAILGLDELSDEDRLTVNRARKIQRFLSQPFFVAKVFTGLDGEFVPIEETVQSFEAILNGEVDEVPEQAFLNVGGLEQVLAKAKKLEES
;
A
#
# COMPACT_ATOMS: atom_id res chain seq x y z
N SER A 1 -4.56 -28.62 -24.87
CA SER A 1 -3.31 -27.87 -25.08
C SER A 1 -3.68 -26.42 -25.39
N THR A 2 -3.46 -25.51 -24.45
CA THR A 2 -3.74 -24.06 -24.57
C THR A 2 -2.56 -23.28 -25.18
N ARG A 3 -1.66 -23.96 -25.91
CA ARG A 3 -0.43 -23.38 -26.46
C ARG A 3 -0.73 -22.08 -27.23
N GLY A 4 -0.28 -20.96 -26.68
CA GLY A 4 -0.37 -19.61 -27.26
C GLY A 4 -1.59 -18.77 -26.85
N ARG A 5 -2.47 -19.25 -25.96
CA ARG A 5 -3.64 -18.49 -25.47
C ARG A 5 -3.61 -18.40 -23.95
N SER A 6 -3.82 -17.20 -23.42
CA SER A 6 -3.92 -16.93 -21.99
C SER A 6 -5.31 -16.39 -21.65
N ILE A 7 -5.81 -16.74 -20.47
CA ILE A 7 -6.98 -16.12 -19.86
C ILE A 7 -6.53 -15.60 -18.50
N THR A 8 -6.66 -14.29 -18.28
CA THR A 8 -6.45 -13.67 -16.97
C THR A 8 -7.82 -13.41 -16.36
N SER A 9 -8.18 -14.14 -15.31
CA SER A 9 -9.46 -13.97 -14.61
C SER A 9 -9.30 -13.09 -13.37
N LEU A 10 -10.11 -12.05 -13.25
CA LEU A 10 -10.26 -11.25 -12.04
C LEU A 10 -11.60 -11.61 -11.39
N GLN A 11 -11.57 -12.10 -10.16
CA GLN A 11 -12.73 -12.62 -9.45
C GLN A 11 -12.98 -11.83 -8.18
N ALA A 12 -14.20 -11.32 -8.00
CA ALA A 12 -14.61 -10.69 -6.75
C ALA A 12 -15.17 -11.77 -5.81
N VAL A 13 -14.50 -12.00 -4.70
CA VAL A 13 -14.93 -12.94 -3.65
C VAL A 13 -15.47 -12.12 -2.49
N TYR A 14 -16.75 -12.29 -2.19
CA TYR A 14 -17.37 -11.68 -1.00
C TYR A 14 -17.09 -12.56 0.22
N VAL A 15 -16.53 -11.98 1.27
CA VAL A 15 -16.25 -12.66 2.54
C VAL A 15 -17.36 -12.33 3.54
N PRO A 16 -18.21 -13.30 3.92
CA PRO A 16 -19.28 -13.05 4.88
C PRO A 16 -18.70 -12.65 6.25
N ALA A 17 -19.25 -11.58 6.83
CA ALA A 17 -18.89 -11.11 8.17
C ALA A 17 -17.39 -10.83 8.40
N ASP A 18 -16.63 -10.56 7.33
CA ASP A 18 -15.17 -10.35 7.38
C ASP A 18 -14.40 -11.58 7.95
N ASP A 19 -14.98 -12.79 7.89
CA ASP A 19 -14.38 -14.06 8.34
C ASP A 19 -13.73 -14.85 7.21
N TYR A 20 -12.40 -14.74 7.09
CA TYR A 20 -11.59 -15.45 6.09
C TYR A 20 -11.36 -16.94 6.40
N THR A 21 -11.75 -17.39 7.60
CA THR A 21 -11.64 -18.79 8.00
C THR A 21 -12.85 -19.61 7.58
N ASP A 22 -13.87 -18.97 7.01
CA ASP A 22 -15.01 -19.68 6.44
C ASP A 22 -14.55 -20.65 5.32
N PRO A 23 -15.07 -21.89 5.27
CA PRO A 23 -14.66 -22.88 4.28
C PRO A 23 -14.86 -22.45 2.82
N ALA A 24 -15.85 -21.60 2.53
CA ALA A 24 -16.18 -21.17 1.17
C ALA A 24 -15.09 -20.26 0.54
N PRO A 25 -14.65 -19.15 1.19
CA PRO A 25 -13.53 -18.37 0.68
C PRO A 25 -12.21 -19.14 0.74
N PHE A 26 -11.97 -19.94 1.80
CA PHE A 26 -10.71 -20.67 1.96
C PHE A 26 -10.42 -21.64 0.80
N THR A 27 -11.42 -22.38 0.34
CA THR A 27 -11.27 -23.30 -0.81
C THR A 27 -11.05 -22.56 -2.12
N THR A 28 -11.52 -21.33 -2.26
CA THR A 28 -11.29 -20.51 -3.46
C THR A 28 -9.85 -20.01 -3.50
N PHE A 29 -9.28 -19.61 -2.36
CA PHE A 29 -7.93 -19.05 -2.28
C PHE A 29 -6.83 -20.01 -2.73
N THR A 30 -7.00 -21.32 -2.54
CA THR A 30 -6.01 -22.32 -2.96
C THR A 30 -5.87 -22.43 -4.49
N HIS A 31 -6.81 -21.88 -5.24
CA HIS A 31 -6.81 -21.86 -6.70
C HIS A 31 -6.33 -20.52 -7.29
N LEU A 32 -6.03 -19.52 -6.46
CA LEU A 32 -5.64 -18.19 -6.92
C LEU A 32 -4.12 -17.99 -6.86
N ASP A 33 -3.56 -17.47 -7.95
CA ASP A 33 -2.13 -17.10 -8.02
C ASP A 33 -1.83 -15.79 -7.28
N ALA A 34 -2.84 -14.94 -7.09
CA ALA A 34 -2.73 -13.70 -6.33
C ALA A 34 -4.04 -13.38 -5.62
N THR A 35 -3.94 -12.83 -4.42
CA THR A 35 -5.05 -12.37 -3.61
C THR A 35 -4.87 -10.89 -3.31
N THR A 36 -5.89 -10.09 -3.60
CA THR A 36 -5.94 -8.67 -3.22
C THR A 36 -7.05 -8.50 -2.21
N GLU A 37 -6.67 -8.38 -0.94
CA GLU A 37 -7.62 -8.28 0.17
C GLU A 37 -8.04 -6.83 0.38
N LEU A 38 -9.34 -6.58 0.51
CA LEU A 38 -9.87 -5.26 0.79
C LEU A 38 -10.31 -5.18 2.26
N SER A 39 -9.74 -4.23 3.00
CA SER A 39 -9.95 -4.09 4.43
C SER A 39 -10.80 -2.86 4.77
N ARG A 40 -11.81 -3.07 5.62
CA ARG A 40 -12.64 -1.98 6.18
C ARG A 40 -11.81 -1.01 7.02
N GLN A 41 -10.77 -1.51 7.71
CA GLN A 41 -9.88 -0.68 8.54
C GLN A 41 -9.06 0.28 7.68
N VAL A 42 -8.62 -0.15 6.49
CA VAL A 42 -7.91 0.73 5.54
C VAL A 42 -8.88 1.77 4.97
N ALA A 43 -10.08 1.35 4.60
CA ALA A 43 -11.11 2.27 4.08
C ALA A 43 -11.52 3.35 5.09
N SER A 44 -11.61 3.03 6.38
CA SER A 44 -11.97 4.02 7.42
C SER A 44 -10.91 5.09 7.63
N LEU A 45 -9.67 4.87 7.17
CA LEU A 45 -8.60 5.88 7.13
C LEU A 45 -8.68 6.79 5.90
N GLY A 46 -9.66 6.59 5.02
CA GLY A 46 -9.82 7.34 3.77
C GLY A 46 -8.84 6.94 2.67
N ILE A 47 -8.21 5.77 2.79
CA ILE A 47 -7.22 5.25 1.85
C ILE A 47 -7.96 4.41 0.80
N TYR A 48 -7.87 4.84 -0.46
CA TYR A 48 -8.46 4.15 -1.61
C TYR A 48 -7.40 3.94 -2.70
N PRO A 49 -7.26 2.71 -3.26
CA PRO A 49 -8.04 1.51 -2.93
C PRO A 49 -7.73 0.96 -1.53
N ALA A 50 -8.74 0.37 -0.88
CA ALA A 50 -8.63 -0.11 0.49
C ALA A 50 -7.93 -1.48 0.61
N VAL A 51 -6.83 -1.65 -0.11
CA VAL A 51 -6.05 -2.89 -0.16
C VAL A 51 -5.27 -3.05 1.15
N ASP A 52 -5.34 -4.23 1.77
CA ASP A 52 -4.44 -4.58 2.88
C ASP A 52 -3.09 -5.07 2.32
N PRO A 53 -1.99 -4.31 2.52
CA PRO A 53 -0.68 -4.65 1.96
C PRO A 53 0.02 -5.82 2.65
N LEU A 54 -0.42 -6.20 3.86
CA LEU A 54 0.16 -7.30 4.63
C LEU A 54 -0.62 -8.61 4.42
N ALA A 55 -1.93 -8.51 4.16
CA ALA A 55 -2.78 -9.67 3.90
C ALA A 55 -2.86 -10.07 2.42
N SER A 56 -2.61 -9.13 1.50
CA SER A 56 -2.56 -9.41 0.06
C SER A 56 -1.29 -10.18 -0.33
N THR A 57 -1.40 -11.15 -1.23
CA THR A 57 -0.28 -12.02 -1.64
C THR A 57 -0.25 -12.26 -3.14
N SER A 58 0.92 -12.65 -3.65
CA SER A 58 1.07 -13.08 -5.04
C SER A 58 2.21 -14.10 -5.17
N THR A 59 1.99 -15.16 -5.93
CA THR A 59 2.98 -16.21 -6.20
C THR A 59 4.14 -15.70 -7.06
N ILE A 60 3.90 -14.66 -7.87
CA ILE A 60 4.92 -14.09 -8.77
C ILE A 60 5.78 -13.01 -8.10
N LEU A 61 5.52 -12.66 -6.83
CA LEU A 61 6.39 -11.79 -6.07
C LEU A 61 7.64 -12.57 -5.61
N SER A 62 8.49 -12.90 -6.58
CA SER A 62 9.77 -13.58 -6.38
C SER A 62 10.88 -12.87 -7.16
N PRO A 63 12.13 -12.84 -6.65
CA PRO A 63 13.24 -12.16 -7.33
C PRO A 63 13.48 -12.68 -8.75
N GLU A 64 13.21 -13.96 -8.99
CA GLU A 64 13.39 -14.61 -10.30
C GLU A 64 12.40 -14.11 -11.36
N ILE A 65 11.23 -13.61 -10.95
CA ILE A 65 10.18 -13.16 -11.87
C ILE A 65 10.15 -11.64 -11.97
N VAL A 66 10.14 -10.93 -10.84
CA VAL A 66 10.03 -9.46 -10.83
C VAL A 66 11.38 -8.73 -10.78
N GLY A 67 12.48 -9.46 -10.59
CA GLY A 67 13.82 -8.90 -10.36
C GLY A 67 14.07 -8.56 -8.89
N GLU A 68 15.35 -8.56 -8.49
CA GLU A 68 15.75 -8.29 -7.11
C GLU A 68 15.33 -6.92 -6.61
N HIS A 69 15.44 -5.90 -7.47
CA HIS A 69 15.12 -4.53 -7.09
C HIS A 69 13.65 -4.38 -6.67
N HIS A 70 12.69 -4.78 -7.52
CA HIS A 70 11.27 -4.76 -7.19
C HIS A 70 10.98 -5.61 -5.96
N TYR A 71 11.52 -6.83 -5.89
CA TYR A 71 11.30 -7.73 -4.75
C TYR A 71 11.75 -7.10 -3.42
N ASN A 72 12.96 -6.54 -3.37
CA ASN A 72 13.52 -5.96 -2.16
C ASN A 72 12.73 -4.72 -1.69
N ILE A 73 12.31 -3.85 -2.62
CA ILE A 73 11.48 -2.69 -2.29
C ILE A 73 10.11 -3.13 -1.75
N ALA A 74 9.46 -4.10 -2.39
CA ALA A 74 8.18 -4.64 -1.90
C ALA A 74 8.30 -5.26 -0.50
N ARG A 75 9.38 -6.02 -0.24
CA ARG A 75 9.64 -6.60 1.09
C ARG A 75 9.95 -5.52 2.13
N GLY A 76 10.77 -4.53 1.82
CA GLY A 76 11.06 -3.42 2.73
C GLY A 76 9.80 -2.62 3.11
N VAL A 77 8.90 -2.40 2.15
CA VAL A 77 7.58 -1.81 2.42
C VAL A 77 6.76 -2.67 3.39
N GLN A 78 6.68 -3.98 3.15
CA GLN A 78 5.96 -4.91 4.05
C GLN A 78 6.57 -4.94 5.45
N GLU A 79 7.89 -5.01 5.57
CA GLU A 79 8.60 -5.03 6.85
C GLU A 79 8.36 -3.73 7.64
N THR A 80 8.41 -2.58 6.97
CA THR A 80 8.14 -1.27 7.59
C THR A 80 6.70 -1.18 8.12
N LEU A 81 5.73 -1.65 7.35
CA LEU A 81 4.31 -1.67 7.76
C LEU A 81 4.05 -2.69 8.87
N GLN A 82 4.71 -3.85 8.84
CA GLN A 82 4.62 -4.86 9.89
C GLN A 82 5.19 -4.32 11.21
N ARG A 83 6.37 -3.68 11.16
CA ARG A 83 6.97 -3.04 12.34
C ARG A 83 6.07 -1.93 12.89
N TYR A 84 5.46 -1.13 12.02
CA TYR A 84 4.48 -0.13 12.44
C TYR A 84 3.29 -0.74 13.19
N LYS A 85 2.74 -1.85 12.69
CA LYS A 85 1.64 -2.57 13.35
C LYS A 85 2.01 -3.05 14.76
N GLU A 86 3.23 -3.56 14.95
CA GLU A 86 3.74 -3.94 16.28
C GLU A 86 3.87 -2.74 17.23
N LEU A 87 4.29 -1.59 16.69
CA LEU A 87 4.44 -0.36 17.46
C LEU A 87 3.09 0.30 17.79
N GLN A 88 2.02 0.05 17.03
CA GLN A 88 0.69 0.63 17.28
C GLN A 88 0.14 0.29 18.67
N ASP A 89 0.31 -0.94 19.14
CA ASP A 89 -0.14 -1.36 20.47
C ASP A 89 0.62 -0.62 21.58
N ILE A 90 1.92 -0.42 21.39
CA ILE A 90 2.77 0.36 22.30
C ILE A 90 2.33 1.83 22.30
N ILE A 91 2.13 2.42 21.13
CA ILE A 91 1.66 3.82 20.96
C ILE A 91 0.30 4.02 21.64
N ALA A 92 -0.60 3.04 21.54
CA ALA A 92 -1.93 3.13 22.14
C ALA A 92 -1.89 3.15 23.69
N ILE A 93 -0.87 2.54 24.30
CA ILE A 93 -0.72 2.45 25.76
C ILE A 93 0.16 3.57 26.32
N LEU A 94 1.32 3.79 25.72
CA LEU A 94 2.37 4.68 26.23
C LEU A 94 2.39 6.06 25.55
N GLY A 95 1.88 6.17 24.32
CA GLY A 95 1.99 7.36 23.50
C GLY A 95 3.20 7.33 22.56
N LEU A 96 3.18 8.22 21.56
CA LEU A 96 4.22 8.27 20.51
C LEU A 96 5.58 8.78 21.03
N ASP A 97 5.58 9.60 22.08
CA ASP A 97 6.80 10.23 22.61
C ASP A 97 7.67 9.27 23.43
N GLU A 98 7.14 8.10 23.79
CA GLU A 98 7.87 7.05 24.54
C GLU A 98 8.64 6.10 23.61
N LEU A 99 8.53 6.26 22.29
CA LEU A 99 9.27 5.47 21.32
C LEU A 99 10.71 5.97 21.17
N SER A 100 11.62 5.05 20.85
CA SER A 100 12.98 5.39 20.43
C SER A 100 12.95 6.25 19.15
N ASP A 101 13.99 7.05 18.91
CA ASP A 101 14.07 7.89 17.70
C ASP A 101 13.98 7.04 16.41
N GLU A 102 14.53 5.84 16.43
CA GLU A 102 14.47 4.87 15.32
C GLU A 102 13.04 4.33 15.10
N ASP A 103 12.32 3.99 16.18
CA ASP A 103 10.93 3.55 16.09
C ASP A 103 10.02 4.71 15.64
N ARG A 104 10.27 5.95 16.11
CA ARG A 104 9.55 7.14 15.63
C ARG A 104 9.76 7.35 14.14
N LEU A 105 10.99 7.21 13.65
CA LEU A 105 11.31 7.30 12.23
C LEU A 105 10.57 6.23 11.43
N THR A 106 10.56 4.99 11.92
CA THR A 106 9.84 3.87 11.31
C THR A 106 8.34 4.15 11.22
N VAL A 107 7.73 4.64 12.31
CA VAL A 107 6.32 5.03 12.34
C VAL A 107 6.03 6.13 11.33
N ASN A 108 6.88 7.15 11.24
CA ASN A 108 6.70 8.26 10.29
C ASN A 108 6.75 7.76 8.85
N ARG A 109 7.74 6.93 8.49
CA ARG A 109 7.83 6.34 7.14
C ARG A 109 6.66 5.42 6.84
N ALA A 110 6.27 4.56 7.78
CA ALA A 110 5.12 3.67 7.62
C ALA A 110 3.81 4.44 7.37
N ARG A 111 3.58 5.55 8.09
CA ARG A 111 2.40 6.42 7.90
C ARG A 111 2.40 7.12 6.53
N LYS A 112 3.57 7.40 5.95
CA LYS A 112 3.71 7.92 4.58
C LYS A 112 3.44 6.83 3.56
N ILE A 113 4.06 5.66 3.71
CA ILE A 113 3.82 4.48 2.86
C ILE A 113 2.33 4.14 2.82
N GLN A 114 1.68 4.06 3.99
CA GLN A 114 0.27 3.71 4.09
C GLN A 114 -0.62 4.67 3.29
N ARG A 115 -0.32 5.97 3.32
CA ARG A 115 -1.04 6.98 2.54
C ARG A 115 -0.67 6.95 1.06
N PHE A 116 0.59 6.71 0.74
CA PHE A 116 1.09 6.67 -0.64
C PHE A 116 0.58 5.46 -1.42
N LEU A 117 0.11 4.41 -0.74
CA LEU A 117 -0.64 3.33 -1.36
C LEU A 117 -2.04 3.75 -1.86
N SER A 118 -2.52 4.95 -1.51
CA SER A 118 -3.74 5.51 -2.09
C SER A 118 -3.47 6.17 -3.44
N GLN A 119 -4.40 5.97 -4.38
CA GLN A 119 -4.29 6.49 -5.74
C GLN A 119 -5.68 6.91 -6.25
N PRO A 120 -5.81 8.11 -6.83
CA PRO A 120 -7.08 8.55 -7.40
C PRO A 120 -7.40 7.73 -8.66
N PHE A 121 -8.58 7.10 -8.69
CA PHE A 121 -9.04 6.32 -9.83
C PHE A 121 -9.78 7.18 -10.85
N PHE A 122 -9.54 6.92 -12.15
CA PHE A 122 -10.26 7.58 -13.25
C PHE A 122 -11.78 7.47 -13.09
N VAL A 123 -12.28 6.31 -12.68
CA VAL A 123 -13.71 6.05 -12.47
C VAL A 123 -14.26 6.71 -11.21
N ALA A 124 -13.40 7.05 -10.24
CA ALA A 124 -13.80 7.66 -8.99
C ALA A 124 -13.91 9.19 -9.06
N LYS A 125 -13.46 9.82 -10.15
CA LYS A 125 -13.50 11.29 -10.34
C LYS A 125 -14.88 11.90 -10.07
N VAL A 126 -15.95 11.20 -10.40
CA VAL A 126 -17.33 11.67 -10.15
C VAL A 126 -17.69 11.75 -8.66
N PHE A 127 -17.00 11.00 -7.81
CA PHE A 127 -17.21 10.98 -6.36
C PHE A 127 -16.18 11.83 -5.61
N THR A 128 -14.92 11.81 -6.05
CA THR A 128 -13.80 12.46 -5.36
C THR A 128 -13.50 13.87 -5.89
N GLY A 129 -13.89 14.17 -7.13
CA GLY A 129 -13.49 15.39 -7.84
C GLY A 129 -12.03 15.41 -8.29
N LEU A 130 -11.24 14.38 -7.96
CA LEU A 130 -9.83 14.27 -8.30
C LEU A 130 -9.67 13.61 -9.67
N ASP A 131 -8.72 14.11 -10.46
CA ASP A 131 -8.31 13.46 -11.69
C ASP A 131 -7.64 12.13 -11.39
N GLY A 132 -7.98 11.11 -12.19
CA GLY A 132 -7.39 9.80 -12.06
C GLY A 132 -5.94 9.79 -12.53
N GLU A 133 -5.13 8.97 -11.88
CA GLU A 133 -3.71 8.85 -12.19
C GLU A 133 -3.36 7.43 -12.63
N PHE A 134 -2.40 7.31 -13.54
CA PHE A 134 -1.79 6.04 -13.92
C PHE A 134 -0.29 6.12 -13.62
N VAL A 135 0.20 5.22 -12.76
CA VAL A 135 1.60 5.20 -12.33
C VAL A 135 2.31 3.99 -12.95
N PRO A 136 3.39 4.19 -13.72
CA PRO A 136 4.23 3.10 -14.23
C PRO A 136 4.87 2.28 -13.10
N ILE A 137 5.23 1.03 -13.40
CA ILE A 137 5.84 0.12 -12.41
C ILE A 137 7.19 0.66 -11.96
N GLU A 138 8.02 1.11 -12.89
CA GLU A 138 9.36 1.64 -12.61
C GLU A 138 9.29 2.85 -11.67
N GLU A 139 8.34 3.75 -11.93
CA GLU A 139 8.11 4.94 -11.09
C GLU A 139 7.59 4.55 -9.70
N THR A 140 6.70 3.55 -9.62
CA THR A 140 6.20 3.01 -8.35
C THR A 140 7.37 2.50 -7.50
N VAL A 141 8.23 1.65 -8.06
CA VAL A 141 9.33 1.04 -7.31
C VAL A 141 10.33 2.12 -6.83
N GLN A 142 10.72 3.05 -7.70
CA GLN A 142 11.61 4.16 -7.33
C GLN A 142 11.00 5.06 -6.25
N SER A 143 9.69 5.32 -6.35
CA SER A 143 8.98 6.17 -5.39
C SER A 143 8.96 5.56 -3.98
N PHE A 144 8.71 4.25 -3.88
CA PHE A 144 8.76 3.55 -2.59
C PHE A 144 10.19 3.39 -2.07
N GLU A 145 11.17 3.19 -2.95
CA GLU A 145 12.60 3.17 -2.58
C GLU A 145 13.03 4.47 -1.91
N ALA A 146 12.69 5.62 -2.48
CA ALA A 146 13.03 6.92 -1.90
C ALA A 146 12.38 7.14 -0.51
N ILE A 147 11.18 6.61 -0.27
CA ILE A 147 10.56 6.63 1.07
C ILE A 147 11.33 5.72 2.04
N LEU A 148 11.69 4.51 1.62
CA LEU A 148 12.45 3.57 2.46
C LEU A 148 13.85 4.10 2.80
N ASN A 149 14.50 4.78 1.85
CA ASN A 149 15.81 5.40 2.02
C ASN A 149 15.78 6.71 2.84
N GLY A 150 14.60 7.28 3.06
CA GLY A 150 14.42 8.53 3.83
C GLY A 150 14.63 9.82 3.05
N GLU A 151 14.66 9.75 1.72
CA GLU A 151 14.88 10.93 0.86
C GLU A 151 13.75 11.97 0.98
N VAL A 152 12.57 11.51 1.41
CA VAL A 152 11.37 12.33 1.59
C VAL A 152 10.89 12.37 3.05
N ASP A 153 11.80 12.23 4.01
CA ASP A 153 11.48 12.23 5.44
C ASP A 153 10.95 13.59 5.95
N GLU A 154 11.38 14.69 5.35
CA GLU A 154 10.89 16.04 5.69
C GLU A 154 9.49 16.34 5.12
N VAL A 155 9.03 15.55 4.14
CA VAL A 155 7.76 15.80 3.47
C VAL A 155 6.58 15.44 4.39
N PRO A 156 5.57 16.31 4.55
CA PRO A 156 4.43 16.03 5.42
C PRO A 156 3.60 14.84 4.92
N GLU A 157 3.10 14.03 5.85
CA GLU A 157 2.33 12.81 5.54
C GLU A 157 1.07 13.06 4.68
N GLN A 158 0.48 14.25 4.78
CA GLN A 158 -0.71 14.63 4.01
C GLN A 158 -0.43 14.77 2.51
N ALA A 159 0.82 15.03 2.13
CA ALA A 159 1.23 15.15 0.74
C ALA A 159 1.18 13.79 0.00
N PHE A 160 1.25 12.67 0.75
CA PHE A 160 1.25 11.32 0.18
C PHE A 160 -0.16 10.76 -0.07
N LEU A 161 -1.23 11.45 0.34
CA LEU A 161 -2.60 10.96 0.16
C LEU A 161 -3.15 11.33 -1.22
N ASN A 162 -3.76 10.38 -1.93
CA ASN A 162 -4.43 10.52 -3.23
C ASN A 162 -3.55 11.21 -4.27
N VAL A 163 -2.37 10.64 -4.54
CA VAL A 163 -1.41 11.11 -5.54
C VAL A 163 -0.95 9.93 -6.42
N GLY A 164 -0.32 10.24 -7.56
CA GLY A 164 0.40 9.26 -8.38
C GLY A 164 1.80 8.98 -7.85
N GLY A 165 2.82 9.56 -8.48
CA GLY A 165 4.22 9.44 -8.06
C GLY A 165 4.73 10.54 -7.13
N LEU A 166 6.02 10.49 -6.81
CA LEU A 166 6.67 11.45 -5.91
C LEU A 166 6.66 12.90 -6.40
N GLU A 167 6.65 13.13 -7.71
CA GLU A 167 6.57 14.51 -8.23
C GLU A 167 5.30 15.21 -7.74
N GLN A 168 4.17 14.49 -7.74
CA GLN A 168 2.90 15.01 -7.23
C GLN A 168 2.92 15.18 -5.72
N VAL A 169 3.57 14.27 -4.99
CA VAL A 169 3.80 14.41 -3.54
C VAL A 169 4.51 15.74 -3.25
N LEU A 170 5.63 16.00 -3.92
CA LEU A 170 6.43 17.21 -3.71
C LEU A 170 5.66 18.47 -4.11
N ALA A 171 4.92 18.43 -5.22
CA ALA A 171 4.06 19.54 -5.64
C ALA A 171 2.95 19.83 -4.62
N LYS A 172 2.36 18.78 -4.04
CA LYS A 172 1.33 18.91 -3.00
C LYS A 172 1.91 19.41 -1.69
N ALA A 173 3.10 18.96 -1.30
CA ALA A 173 3.80 19.44 -0.12
C ALA A 173 4.04 20.95 -0.17
N LYS A 174 4.53 21.47 -1.31
CA LYS A 174 4.72 22.92 -1.51
C LYS A 174 3.43 23.71 -1.34
N LYS A 175 2.30 23.22 -1.87
CA LYS A 175 1.00 23.87 -1.69
C LYS A 175 0.53 23.89 -0.23
N LEU A 176 0.87 22.86 0.55
CA LEU A 176 0.56 22.79 1.98
C LEU A 176 1.41 23.75 2.81
N GLU A 177 2.64 24.05 2.40
CA GLU A 177 3.50 25.04 3.04
C GLU A 177 3.05 26.48 2.76
N GLU A 178 2.46 26.72 1.58
CA GLU A 178 1.93 28.02 1.17
C GLU A 178 0.54 28.36 1.76
N SER A 179 -0.14 27.38 2.36
CA SER A 179 -1.50 27.51 2.92
C SER A 179 -1.50 27.69 4.43
#